data_AF-A0A7H9DVN7-F1
#
_entry.id   AF-A0A7H9DVN7-F1
#
_cell.length_a   1.000
_cell.length_b   1.000
_cell.length_c   1.000
_cell.angle_alpha   90.00
_cell.angle_beta   90.00
_cell.angle_gamma   90.00
#
_symmetry.space_group_name_H-M   'P 1'
#
loop_
_entity.id
_entity.type
_entity.pdbx_description
1 polymer ?
#
loop_
_entity_poly.entity_id
_entity_poly.type
_entity_poly.pdbx_seq_one_letter_code
_entity_poly.pdbx_strand_id
1 'polypeptide(L)'
;MKKIIQLTSGRGPAECNFVVTNVFKKFSEACTKSDIKFDVIEREIDKDFNQLSSVIIELEGNDLNTFLIPWIGTILWIGTILWIGKSPYRKFHQRKNWFIGCFELEIPKENSINPNEIVYQTMRSSGNGGQNVNKVNSAVRATHQPSGISVVSMDSRSQHQNKKIATTRLLLKLQEFETNKLKDLVQEKWNNQTSIARGNPVKIFRGDKFN
;
A
#
# COMPACT_ATOMS: atom_id res chain seq x y z
N MET A 1 16.64 2.89 0.50
CA MET A 1 15.19 3.21 0.61
C MET A 1 14.41 1.99 0.14
N LYS A 2 13.19 1.76 0.63
CA LYS A 2 12.33 0.66 0.16
C LYS A 2 11.10 1.20 -0.55
N LYS A 3 10.70 0.56 -1.63
CA LYS A 3 9.46 0.84 -2.37
C LYS A 3 8.82 -0.45 -2.84
N ILE A 4 7.51 -0.48 -2.96
CA ILE A 4 6.79 -1.68 -3.37
C ILE A 4 6.00 -1.37 -4.62
N ILE A 5 6.20 -2.19 -5.65
CA ILE A 5 5.62 -1.99 -6.98
C ILE A 5 4.70 -3.15 -7.31
N GLN A 6 3.50 -2.81 -7.77
CA GLN A 6 2.54 -3.75 -8.34
C GLN A 6 2.54 -3.62 -9.86
N LEU A 7 2.85 -4.71 -10.55
CA LEU A 7 2.58 -4.86 -11.99
C LEU A 7 1.33 -5.74 -12.14
N THR A 8 0.35 -5.29 -12.91
CA THR A 8 -0.90 -6.03 -13.09
C THR A 8 -1.49 -5.90 -14.48
N SER A 9 -2.02 -6.99 -15.01
CA SER A 9 -2.83 -7.01 -16.22
C SER A 9 -4.27 -6.53 -15.98
N GLY A 10 -4.64 -6.35 -14.70
CA GLY A 10 -5.99 -6.09 -14.24
C GLY A 10 -6.96 -7.16 -14.73
N ARG A 11 -8.15 -6.75 -15.15
CA ARG A 11 -9.13 -7.64 -15.80
C ARG A 11 -8.92 -7.75 -17.32
N GLY A 12 -7.66 -7.66 -17.77
CA GLY A 12 -7.27 -7.82 -19.16
C GLY A 12 -7.34 -9.28 -19.63
N PRO A 13 -7.36 -9.53 -20.95
CA PRO A 13 -7.29 -10.88 -21.49
C PRO A 13 -5.88 -11.48 -21.33
N ALA A 14 -5.71 -12.77 -21.66
CA ALA A 14 -4.44 -13.49 -21.52
C ALA A 14 -3.23 -12.79 -22.18
N GLU A 15 -3.43 -11.99 -23.25
CA GLU A 15 -2.36 -11.18 -23.82
C GLU A 15 -1.78 -10.15 -22.85
N CYS A 16 -2.59 -9.55 -21.97
CA CYS A 16 -2.10 -8.65 -20.95
C CYS A 16 -1.27 -9.41 -19.90
N ASN A 17 -1.62 -10.65 -19.55
CA ASN A 17 -0.82 -11.50 -18.65
C ASN A 17 0.56 -11.79 -19.27
N PHE A 18 0.59 -12.10 -20.57
CA PHE A 18 1.86 -12.23 -21.31
C PHE A 18 2.71 -10.95 -21.25
N VAL A 19 2.08 -9.78 -21.37
CA VAL A 19 2.78 -8.49 -21.25
C VAL A 19 3.34 -8.30 -19.85
N VAL A 20 2.58 -8.59 -18.78
CA VAL A 20 3.08 -8.51 -17.39
C VAL A 20 4.31 -9.37 -17.21
N THR A 21 4.29 -10.63 -17.66
CA THR A 21 5.45 -11.53 -17.53
C THR A 21 6.70 -10.98 -18.20
N ASN A 22 6.58 -10.47 -19.43
CA ASN A 22 7.75 -9.96 -20.16
C ASN A 22 8.23 -8.61 -19.62
N VAL A 23 7.31 -7.73 -19.24
CA VAL A 23 7.64 -6.47 -18.57
C VAL A 23 8.34 -6.74 -17.23
N PHE A 24 7.86 -7.71 -16.45
CA PHE A 24 8.51 -8.12 -15.21
C PHE A 24 9.95 -8.61 -15.46
N LYS A 25 10.18 -9.46 -16.46
CA LYS A 25 11.55 -9.89 -16.83
C LYS A 25 12.45 -8.69 -17.18
N LYS A 26 11.97 -7.76 -18.00
CA LYS A 26 12.70 -6.54 -18.35
C LYS A 26 12.94 -5.63 -17.16
N PHE A 27 11.98 -5.57 -16.25
CA PHE A 27 12.07 -4.80 -15.02
C PHE A 27 13.14 -5.39 -14.09
N SER A 28 13.17 -6.70 -13.90
CA SER A 28 14.21 -7.40 -13.15
C SER A 28 15.61 -7.21 -13.77
N GLU A 29 15.72 -7.31 -15.10
CA GLU A 29 16.97 -7.00 -15.83
C GLU A 29 17.42 -5.55 -15.63
N ALA A 30 16.49 -4.60 -15.53
CA ALA A 30 16.81 -3.20 -15.28
C ALA A 30 17.23 -2.95 -13.83
N CYS A 31 16.62 -3.66 -12.88
CA CYS A 31 17.01 -3.61 -11.46
C CYS A 31 18.44 -4.09 -11.28
N THR A 32 18.80 -5.25 -11.86
CA THR A 32 20.16 -5.80 -11.75
C THR A 32 21.21 -4.90 -12.41
N LYS A 33 20.89 -4.26 -13.54
CA LYS A 33 21.78 -3.28 -14.18
C LYS A 33 22.01 -2.01 -13.37
N SER A 34 21.03 -1.63 -12.55
CA SER A 34 21.07 -0.40 -11.75
C SER A 34 21.51 -0.66 -10.30
N ASP A 35 21.99 -1.87 -10.00
CA ASP A 35 22.38 -2.32 -8.66
C ASP A 35 21.25 -2.17 -7.61
N ILE A 36 20.00 -2.36 -8.05
CA ILE A 36 18.82 -2.34 -7.18
C ILE A 36 18.47 -3.78 -6.83
N LYS A 37 18.43 -4.07 -5.53
CA LYS A 37 17.95 -5.35 -5.02
C LYS A 37 16.43 -5.39 -5.11
N PHE A 38 15.88 -6.53 -5.52
CA PHE A 38 14.44 -6.73 -5.55
C PHE A 38 14.06 -8.11 -5.00
N ASP A 39 12.92 -8.16 -4.31
CA ASP A 39 12.34 -9.38 -3.76
C ASP A 39 10.86 -9.48 -4.18
N VAL A 40 10.42 -10.67 -4.61
CA VAL A 40 9.03 -10.87 -5.02
C VAL A 40 8.20 -11.22 -3.78
N ILE A 41 7.25 -10.35 -3.43
CA ILE A 41 6.36 -10.54 -2.28
C ILE A 41 5.20 -11.45 -2.66
N GLU A 42 4.54 -11.16 -3.79
CA GLU A 42 3.34 -11.86 -4.20
C GLU A 42 3.35 -12.09 -5.72
N ARG A 43 2.89 -13.25 -6.16
CA ARG A 43 2.68 -13.57 -7.57
C ARG A 43 1.30 -14.21 -7.75
N GLU A 44 0.54 -13.68 -8.69
CA GLU A 44 -0.71 -14.25 -9.17
C GLU A 44 -0.46 -14.73 -10.60
N ILE A 45 -0.80 -16.00 -10.84
CA ILE A 45 -0.57 -16.67 -12.12
C ILE A 45 -1.92 -17.07 -12.69
N ASP A 46 -2.08 -16.84 -13.98
CA ASP A 46 -3.24 -17.29 -14.74
C ASP A 46 -3.19 -18.81 -14.98
N LYS A 47 -4.34 -19.48 -14.83
CA LYS A 47 -4.43 -20.95 -14.89
C LYS A 47 -4.23 -21.48 -16.31
N ASP A 48 -4.60 -20.70 -17.32
CA ASP A 48 -4.68 -21.19 -18.70
C ASP A 48 -3.30 -21.26 -19.37
N PHE A 49 -2.47 -20.23 -19.18
CA PHE A 49 -1.20 -20.07 -19.92
C PHE A 49 0.04 -19.97 -19.02
N ASN A 50 -0.12 -20.15 -17.70
CA ASN A 50 0.96 -20.05 -16.72
C ASN A 50 1.76 -18.71 -16.82
N GLN A 51 1.04 -17.62 -17.09
CA GLN A 51 1.58 -16.26 -17.17
C GLN A 51 1.21 -15.47 -15.92
N LEU A 52 2.01 -14.45 -15.59
CA LEU A 52 1.72 -13.57 -14.46
C LEU A 52 0.51 -12.69 -14.77
N SER A 53 -0.53 -12.73 -13.92
CA SER A 53 -1.63 -11.77 -13.95
C SER A 53 -1.32 -10.54 -13.09
N SER A 54 -0.70 -10.75 -11.94
CA SER A 54 -0.26 -9.70 -11.03
C SER A 54 1.03 -10.12 -10.33
N VAL A 55 1.94 -9.18 -10.10
CA VAL A 55 3.14 -9.41 -9.30
C VAL A 55 3.41 -8.19 -8.43
N ILE A 56 3.75 -8.42 -7.17
CA ILE A 56 4.15 -7.40 -6.21
C ILE A 56 5.61 -7.61 -5.85
N ILE A 57 6.40 -6.56 -5.97
CA ILE A 57 7.85 -6.59 -5.87
C ILE A 57 8.28 -5.54 -4.84
N GLU A 58 9.07 -5.93 -3.85
CA GLU A 58 9.81 -5.01 -3.00
C GLU A 58 11.12 -4.64 -3.69
N LEU A 59 11.42 -3.35 -3.74
CA LEU A 59 12.67 -2.79 -4.22
C LEU A 59 13.44 -2.19 -3.06
N GLU A 60 14.73 -2.48 -3.01
CA GLU A 60 15.67 -1.92 -2.06
C GLU A 60 16.87 -1.34 -2.80
N GLY A 61 17.11 -0.05 -2.63
CA GLY A 61 18.22 0.63 -3.29
C GLY A 61 18.26 2.13 -3.02
N ASN A 62 19.20 2.78 -3.68
CA ASN A 62 19.31 4.23 -3.75
C ASN A 62 18.60 4.75 -5.00
N ASP A 63 18.15 6.01 -4.99
CA ASP A 63 17.54 6.69 -6.14
C ASP A 63 16.36 5.96 -6.82
N LEU A 64 15.59 5.17 -6.05
CA LEU A 64 14.44 4.42 -6.54
C LEU A 64 13.42 5.31 -7.26
N ASN A 65 13.22 6.55 -6.80
CA ASN A 65 12.34 7.51 -7.48
C ASN A 65 12.76 7.72 -8.94
N THR A 66 14.04 8.02 -9.18
CA THR A 66 14.58 8.27 -10.52
C THR A 66 14.48 7.02 -11.39
N PHE A 67 14.74 5.84 -10.81
CA PHE A 67 14.61 4.57 -11.51
C PHE A 67 13.17 4.24 -11.92
N LEU A 68 12.18 4.63 -11.12
CA LEU A 68 10.76 4.29 -11.35
C LEU A 68 10.05 5.23 -12.32
N ILE A 69 10.56 6.44 -12.54
CA ILE A 69 9.96 7.44 -13.46
C ILE A 69 9.64 6.85 -14.84
N PRO A 70 10.54 6.10 -15.50
CA PRO A 70 10.26 5.51 -16.82
C PRO A 70 9.20 4.41 -16.81
N TRP A 71 8.80 3.88 -15.65
CA TRP A 71 7.91 2.72 -15.54
C TRP A 71 6.51 3.10 -15.05
N ILE A 72 6.44 3.94 -14.00
CA ILE A 72 5.20 4.37 -13.35
C ILE A 72 4.79 5.76 -13.85
N GLY A 73 5.77 6.56 -14.25
CA GLY A 73 5.59 7.97 -14.56
C GLY A 73 6.08 8.85 -13.42
N THR A 74 5.68 10.11 -13.43
CA THR A 74 6.04 11.09 -12.40
C THR A 74 4.85 11.34 -11.48
N ILE A 75 5.07 12.06 -10.38
CA ILE A 75 3.95 12.44 -9.49
C ILE A 75 2.88 13.29 -10.20
N LEU A 76 3.26 14.01 -11.26
CA LEU A 76 2.35 14.80 -12.10
C LEU A 76 1.62 13.95 -13.15
N TRP A 77 2.15 12.76 -13.47
CA TRP A 77 1.60 11.90 -14.51
C TRP A 77 1.94 10.44 -14.24
N ILE A 78 0.96 9.71 -13.72
CA ILE A 78 0.99 8.25 -13.58
C ILE A 78 0.21 7.67 -14.75
N GLY A 79 0.77 6.66 -15.41
CA GLY A 79 0.11 6.06 -16.57
C GLY A 79 0.44 4.57 -16.72
N THR A 80 -0.10 3.98 -17.77
CA THR A 80 0.02 2.53 -18.01
C THR A 80 1.21 2.19 -18.90
N ILE A 81 1.57 0.91 -18.93
CA ILE A 81 2.55 0.40 -19.89
C ILE A 81 1.77 -0.20 -21.05
N LEU A 82 2.11 0.22 -22.27
CA LEU A 82 1.53 -0.28 -23.50
C LEU A 82 2.49 -1.24 -24.20
N TRP A 83 2.00 -2.40 -24.60
CA TRP A 83 2.65 -3.24 -25.58
C TRP A 83 1.89 -3.20 -26.91
N ILE A 84 2.62 -2.96 -27.99
CA ILE A 84 2.10 -2.99 -29.36
C ILE A 84 2.64 -4.24 -30.06
N GLY A 85 1.78 -5.26 -30.22
CA GLY A 85 2.15 -6.54 -30.81
C GLY A 85 0.95 -7.42 -31.17
N LYS A 86 1.19 -8.39 -32.06
CA LYS A 86 0.15 -9.35 -32.44
C LYS A 86 -0.12 -10.30 -31.27
N SER A 87 -1.37 -10.70 -31.07
CA SER A 87 -1.70 -11.66 -30.01
C SER A 87 -0.92 -12.97 -30.22
N PRO A 88 -0.18 -13.46 -29.19
CA PRO A 88 0.48 -14.76 -29.26
C PRO A 88 -0.52 -15.92 -29.16
N TYR A 89 -1.72 -15.66 -28.63
CA TYR A 89 -2.74 -16.69 -28.37
C TYR A 89 -3.79 -16.75 -29.49
N ARG A 90 -4.15 -15.61 -30.08
CA ARG A 90 -5.22 -15.50 -31.08
C ARG A 90 -4.65 -15.08 -32.44
N LYS A 91 -4.36 -16.08 -33.27
CA LYS A 91 -3.70 -15.94 -34.59
C LYS A 91 -4.33 -14.90 -35.53
N PHE A 92 -5.65 -14.71 -35.51
CA PHE A 92 -6.37 -13.81 -36.42
C PHE A 92 -6.96 -12.57 -35.76
N HIS A 93 -6.62 -12.30 -34.50
CA HIS A 93 -7.18 -11.18 -33.79
C HIS A 93 -6.54 -9.86 -34.23
N GLN A 94 -7.36 -8.86 -34.58
CA GLN A 94 -6.89 -7.60 -35.17
C GLN A 94 -6.28 -6.63 -34.14
N ARG A 95 -6.65 -6.75 -32.86
CA ARG A 95 -6.13 -5.87 -31.79
C ARG A 95 -4.63 -6.08 -31.61
N LYS A 96 -3.91 -4.96 -31.50
CA LYS A 96 -2.46 -4.95 -31.28
C LYS A 96 -2.02 -4.18 -30.04
N ASN A 97 -2.91 -3.39 -29.43
CA ASN A 97 -2.59 -2.55 -28.27
C ASN A 97 -3.09 -3.23 -26.99
N TRP A 98 -2.16 -3.53 -26.09
CA TRP A 98 -2.40 -4.22 -24.83
C TRP A 98 -1.81 -3.40 -23.69
N PHE A 99 -2.63 -3.04 -22.71
CA PHE A 99 -2.25 -2.18 -21.60
C PHE A 99 -2.12 -2.99 -20.31
N ILE A 100 -1.13 -2.64 -19.49
CA ILE A 100 -0.94 -3.16 -18.13
C ILE A 100 -0.73 -1.98 -17.17
N GLY A 101 -1.07 -2.19 -15.89
CA GLY A 101 -0.82 -1.24 -14.81
C GLY A 101 0.54 -1.46 -14.16
N CYS A 102 1.16 -0.36 -13.74
CA CYS A 102 2.36 -0.33 -12.92
C CYS A 102 2.15 0.72 -11.84
N PHE A 103 2.02 0.30 -10.58
CA PHE A 103 1.62 1.15 -9.47
C PHE A 103 2.61 1.02 -8.32
N GLU A 104 2.88 2.13 -7.64
CA GLU A 104 3.55 2.09 -6.33
C GLU A 104 2.49 1.82 -5.25
N LEU A 105 2.78 0.90 -4.34
CA LEU A 105 1.94 0.57 -3.19
C LEU A 105 2.61 1.04 -1.91
N GLU A 106 1.86 1.73 -1.05
CA GLU A 106 2.34 2.20 0.25
C GLU A 106 2.06 1.18 1.35
N ILE A 107 2.87 0.12 1.48
CA ILE A 107 2.63 -0.83 2.58
C ILE A 107 2.91 -0.15 3.94
N PRO A 108 1.94 -0.11 4.87
CA PRO A 108 2.13 0.41 6.20
C PRO A 108 3.11 -0.50 6.93
N LYS A 109 4.13 0.12 7.52
CA LYS A 109 5.08 -0.60 8.36
C LYS A 109 4.35 -1.25 9.52
N GLU A 110 4.75 -2.48 9.82
CA GLU A 110 4.30 -3.19 11.01
C GLU A 110 4.84 -2.45 12.23
N ASN A 111 3.96 -1.71 12.91
CA ASN A 111 4.33 -1.00 14.12
C ASN A 111 3.95 -1.87 15.31
N SER A 112 4.94 -2.46 15.98
CA SER A 112 4.69 -3.07 17.28
C SER A 112 4.35 -1.97 18.28
N ILE A 113 3.16 -2.04 18.90
CA ILE A 113 2.74 -1.04 19.88
C ILE A 113 3.62 -1.18 21.13
N ASN A 114 4.54 -0.24 21.33
CA ASN A 114 5.39 -0.22 22.52
C ASN A 114 4.67 0.53 23.65
N PRO A 115 4.44 -0.09 24.82
CA PRO A 115 3.79 0.58 25.96
C PRO A 115 4.51 1.85 26.43
N ASN A 116 5.83 1.94 26.21
CA ASN A 116 6.65 3.08 26.61
C ASN A 116 6.39 4.34 25.77
N GLU A 117 5.74 4.21 24.61
CA GLU A 117 5.39 5.30 23.71
C GLU A 117 4.05 5.97 24.08
N ILE A 118 3.39 5.47 25.13
CA ILE A 118 2.12 6.00 25.64
C ILE A 118 2.38 7.04 26.73
N VAL A 119 2.03 8.29 26.45
CA VAL A 119 2.06 9.39 27.41
C VAL A 119 0.72 9.52 28.09
N TYR A 120 0.75 9.60 29.41
CA TYR A 120 -0.43 9.82 30.24
C TYR A 120 -0.44 11.25 30.78
N GLN A 121 -1.53 11.98 30.53
CA GLN A 121 -1.77 13.30 31.08
C GLN A 121 -3.00 13.25 31.98
N THR A 122 -2.86 13.74 33.21
CA THR A 122 -4.00 13.87 34.13
C THR A 122 -4.74 15.19 33.88
N MET A 123 -6.05 15.16 34.03
CA MET A 123 -6.90 16.33 33.82
C MET A 123 -8.13 16.29 34.73
N ARG A 124 -8.84 17.41 34.81
CA ARG A 124 -10.13 17.47 35.48
C ARG A 124 -11.18 16.79 34.61
N SER A 125 -12.06 16.03 35.24
CA SER A 125 -13.20 15.43 34.54
C SER A 125 -14.19 16.52 34.15
N SER A 126 -14.73 16.45 32.93
CA SER A 126 -15.76 17.39 32.45
C SER A 126 -17.15 16.80 32.70
N GLY A 127 -18.03 17.51 33.43
CA GLY A 127 -19.42 17.10 33.62
C GLY A 127 -20.12 17.78 34.79
N ASN A 128 -21.44 17.59 34.91
CA ASN A 128 -22.30 18.15 35.96
C ASN A 128 -22.09 17.47 37.33
N GLY A 129 -20.85 17.34 37.78
CA GLY A 129 -20.48 16.72 39.05
C GLY A 129 -20.47 17.70 40.22
N GLY A 130 -20.54 17.16 41.45
CA GLY A 130 -20.38 17.93 42.69
C GLY A 130 -18.95 18.47 42.89
N GLN A 131 -18.69 19.13 44.03
CA GLN A 131 -17.42 19.84 44.31
C GLN A 131 -16.14 19.00 44.06
N ASN A 132 -16.19 17.68 44.26
CA ASN A 132 -15.06 16.78 44.02
C ASN A 132 -14.65 16.66 42.53
N VAL A 133 -15.61 16.74 41.60
CA VAL A 133 -15.34 16.65 40.15
C VAL A 133 -14.58 17.89 39.67
N ASN A 134 -14.83 19.05 40.27
CA ASN A 134 -14.19 20.31 39.90
C ASN A 134 -12.81 20.52 40.56
N LYS A 135 -12.49 19.76 41.62
CA LYS A 135 -11.23 19.89 42.39
C LYS A 135 -10.19 18.81 42.09
N VAL A 136 -10.60 17.59 41.75
CA VAL A 136 -9.71 16.42 41.63
C VAL A 136 -9.40 16.10 40.17
N ASN A 137 -8.11 15.96 39.84
CA ASN A 137 -7.64 15.55 38.52
C ASN A 137 -7.76 14.02 38.32
N SER A 138 -8.98 13.49 38.29
CA SER A 138 -9.21 12.05 38.15
C SER A 138 -9.23 11.56 36.70
N ALA A 139 -9.50 12.42 35.71
CA ALA A 139 -9.50 12.05 34.30
C ALA A 139 -8.07 11.84 33.77
N VAL A 140 -7.91 10.89 32.85
CA VAL A 140 -6.61 10.55 32.24
C VAL A 140 -6.74 10.53 30.73
N ARG A 141 -5.87 11.28 30.05
CA ARG A 141 -5.64 11.19 28.61
C ARG A 141 -4.43 10.29 28.36
N ALA A 142 -4.60 9.23 27.59
CA ALA A 142 -3.50 8.42 27.07
C ALA A 142 -3.26 8.80 25.60
N THR A 143 -2.00 9.06 25.23
CA THR A 143 -1.61 9.46 23.87
C THR A 143 -0.47 8.59 23.39
N HIS A 144 -0.62 7.94 22.24
CA HIS A 144 0.47 7.23 21.58
C HIS A 144 1.27 8.23 20.73
N GLN A 145 2.52 8.51 21.11
CA GLN A 145 3.31 9.55 20.44
C GLN A 145 3.51 9.32 18.94
N PRO A 146 3.86 8.11 18.45
CA PRO A 146 4.16 7.90 17.03
C PRO A 146 2.93 8.05 16.12
N SER A 147 1.74 7.65 16.59
CA SER A 147 0.52 7.76 15.79
C SER A 147 -0.26 9.05 16.04
N GLY A 148 0.04 9.78 17.12
CA GLY A 148 -0.73 10.95 17.57
C GLY A 148 -2.14 10.62 18.10
N ILE A 149 -2.54 9.34 18.14
CA ILE A 149 -3.86 8.94 18.60
C ILE A 149 -3.94 9.12 20.11
N SER A 150 -4.98 9.81 20.56
CA SER A 150 -5.27 9.98 21.99
C SER A 150 -6.68 9.54 22.33
N VAL A 151 -6.83 9.10 23.58
CA VAL A 151 -8.09 8.71 24.19
C VAL A 151 -8.15 9.28 25.61
N VAL A 152 -9.34 9.70 26.05
CA VAL A 152 -9.59 10.17 27.40
C VAL A 152 -10.49 9.16 28.12
N SER A 153 -10.21 8.87 29.38
CA SER A 153 -11.10 8.16 30.29
C SER A 153 -11.33 8.97 31.55
N MET A 154 -12.60 9.03 31.94
CA MET A 154 -13.12 9.75 33.12
C MET A 154 -14.28 8.97 33.75
N ASP A 155 -14.33 7.65 33.52
CA ASP A 155 -15.44 6.76 33.84
C ASP A 155 -15.51 6.43 35.35
N SER A 156 -14.37 6.48 36.04
CA SER A 156 -14.26 6.24 37.48
C SER A 156 -13.83 7.50 38.24
N ARG A 157 -14.13 7.54 39.53
CA ARG A 157 -13.57 8.53 40.47
C ARG A 157 -12.06 8.35 40.72
N SER A 158 -11.51 7.18 40.39
CA SER A 158 -10.09 6.84 40.60
C SER A 158 -9.24 7.09 39.36
N GLN A 159 -8.19 7.90 39.51
CA GLN A 159 -7.20 8.17 38.46
C GLN A 159 -6.54 6.88 37.96
N HIS A 160 -6.19 5.96 38.87
CA HIS A 160 -5.52 4.70 38.48
C HIS A 160 -6.44 3.82 37.62
N GLN A 161 -7.74 3.80 37.93
CA GLN A 161 -8.72 3.06 37.15
C GLN A 161 -8.95 3.72 35.78
N ASN A 162 -9.05 5.05 35.73
CA ASN A 162 -9.13 5.78 34.47
C ASN A 162 -7.87 5.62 33.61
N LYS A 163 -6.68 5.52 34.22
CA LYS A 163 -5.44 5.19 33.50
C LYS A 163 -5.56 3.84 32.81
N LYS A 164 -5.97 2.78 33.53
CA LYS A 164 -6.15 1.43 32.97
C LYS A 164 -7.16 1.44 31.81
N ILE A 165 -8.32 2.08 32.01
CA ILE A 165 -9.37 2.17 30.99
C ILE A 165 -8.86 2.93 29.76
N ALA A 166 -8.17 4.07 29.95
CA ALA A 166 -7.58 4.84 28.87
C ALA A 166 -6.56 4.01 28.08
N THR A 167 -5.70 3.23 28.75
CA THR A 167 -4.76 2.31 28.09
C THR A 167 -5.50 1.29 27.24
N THR A 168 -6.50 0.59 27.80
CA THR A 168 -7.27 -0.42 27.05
C THR A 168 -7.96 0.18 25.83
N ARG A 169 -8.60 1.33 25.98
CA ARG A 169 -9.26 2.01 24.84
C ARG A 169 -8.27 2.50 23.79
N LEU A 170 -7.10 2.99 24.20
CA LEU A 170 -6.06 3.42 23.28
C LEU A 170 -5.54 2.24 22.46
N LEU A 171 -5.27 1.08 23.09
CA LEU A 171 -4.84 -0.12 22.39
C LEU A 171 -5.88 -0.61 21.38
N LEU A 172 -7.16 -0.65 21.75
CA LEU A 172 -8.25 -1.01 20.82
C LEU A 172 -8.30 -0.06 19.62
N LYS A 173 -8.14 1.25 19.85
CA LYS A 173 -8.16 2.26 18.79
C LYS A 173 -6.94 2.18 17.87
N LEU A 174 -5.77 1.84 18.41
CA LEU A 174 -4.55 1.60 17.62
C LEU A 174 -4.71 0.37 16.74
N GLN A 175 -5.24 -0.72 17.29
CA GLN A 175 -5.52 -1.94 16.53
C GLN A 175 -6.54 -1.66 15.41
N GLU A 176 -7.63 -0.95 15.71
CA GLU A 176 -8.61 -0.55 14.69
C GLU A 176 -7.95 0.28 13.57
N PHE A 177 -7.11 1.24 13.93
CA PHE A 177 -6.36 2.05 12.99
C PHE A 177 -5.46 1.22 12.06
N GLU A 178 -4.74 0.24 12.60
CA GLU A 178 -3.94 -0.71 11.80
C GLU A 178 -4.80 -1.55 10.86
N THR A 179 -5.91 -2.09 11.37
CA THR A 179 -6.82 -2.89 10.53
C THR A 179 -7.42 -2.06 9.39
N ASN A 180 -7.73 -0.78 9.62
CA ASN A 180 -8.25 0.11 8.59
C ASN A 180 -7.18 0.40 7.52
N LYS A 181 -5.92 0.63 7.92
CA LYS A 181 -4.82 0.77 6.95
C LYS A 181 -4.67 -0.47 6.06
N LEU A 182 -4.76 -1.67 6.65
CA LEU A 182 -4.69 -2.91 5.86
C LEU A 182 -5.87 -3.04 4.89
N LYS A 183 -7.09 -2.65 5.31
CA LYS A 183 -8.25 -2.60 4.41
C LYS A 183 -8.05 -1.63 3.26
N ASP A 184 -7.50 -0.45 3.54
CA ASP A 184 -7.23 0.58 2.52
C ASP A 184 -6.25 0.05 1.46
N LEU A 185 -5.20 -0.67 1.86
CA LEU A 185 -4.29 -1.32 0.90
C LEU A 185 -4.96 -2.38 0.04
N VAL A 186 -5.78 -3.23 0.64
CA VAL A 186 -6.49 -4.27 -0.09
C VAL A 186 -7.42 -3.62 -1.11
N GLN A 187 -8.09 -2.55 -0.71
CA GLN A 187 -8.96 -1.76 -1.58
C GLN A 187 -8.16 -1.08 -2.71
N GLU A 188 -6.99 -0.51 -2.40
CA GLU A 188 -6.09 0.10 -3.39
C GLU A 188 -5.60 -0.94 -4.40
N LYS A 189 -5.10 -2.09 -3.94
CA LYS A 189 -4.68 -3.22 -4.80
C LYS A 189 -5.82 -3.64 -5.73
N TRP A 190 -7.05 -3.72 -5.21
CA TRP A 190 -8.23 -4.10 -5.99
C TRP A 190 -8.65 -3.02 -7.00
N ASN A 191 -8.57 -1.74 -6.61
CA ASN A 191 -8.82 -0.61 -7.50
C ASN A 191 -7.82 -0.61 -8.66
N ASN A 192 -6.53 -0.79 -8.38
CA ASN A 192 -5.46 -0.88 -9.38
C ASN A 192 -5.73 -1.97 -10.43
N GLN A 193 -6.34 -3.10 -10.04
CA GLN A 193 -6.72 -4.16 -10.98
C GLN A 193 -7.98 -3.84 -11.80
N THR A 194 -8.88 -3.00 -11.27
CA THR A 194 -10.19 -2.74 -11.87
C THR A 194 -10.19 -1.49 -12.76
N SER A 195 -9.47 -0.44 -12.38
CA SER A 195 -9.49 0.87 -13.06
C SER A 195 -8.19 1.18 -13.81
N ILE A 196 -7.66 0.21 -14.58
CA ILE A 196 -6.49 0.44 -15.45
C ILE A 196 -6.85 1.40 -16.60
N ALA A 197 -6.18 2.54 -16.66
CA ALA A 197 -6.34 3.53 -17.72
C ALA A 197 -5.85 3.01 -19.09
N ARG A 198 -6.73 2.97 -20.08
CA ARG A 198 -6.42 2.48 -21.44
C ARG A 198 -6.09 3.63 -22.38
N GLY A 199 -4.99 4.33 -22.11
CA GLY A 199 -4.53 5.50 -22.86
C GLY A 199 -3.35 6.17 -22.16
N ASN A 200 -2.66 7.08 -22.86
CA ASN A 200 -1.51 7.83 -22.35
C ASN A 200 -0.47 6.95 -21.63
N PRO A 201 0.18 6.02 -22.36
CA PRO A 201 1.12 5.10 -21.74
C PRO A 201 2.44 5.78 -21.41
N VAL A 202 2.98 5.49 -20.22
CA VAL A 202 4.30 5.93 -19.74
C VAL A 202 5.41 5.30 -20.55
N LYS A 203 5.23 4.03 -20.87
CA LYS A 203 6.23 3.24 -21.58
C LYS A 203 5.55 2.42 -22.66
N ILE A 204 6.17 2.37 -23.83
CA ILE A 204 5.68 1.63 -24.98
C ILE A 204 6.73 0.58 -25.37
N PHE A 205 6.33 -0.68 -25.35
CA PHE A 205 7.10 -1.80 -25.89
C PHE A 205 6.55 -2.22 -27.25
N ARG A 206 7.42 -2.66 -28.17
CA ARG A 206 6.99 -3.10 -29.51
C ARG A 206 7.52 -4.48 -29.87
N GLY A 207 6.71 -5.22 -30.61
CA GLY A 207 7.08 -6.52 -31.19
C GLY A 207 7.27 -7.62 -30.15
N ASP A 208 7.69 -8.79 -30.63
CA ASP A 208 7.68 -10.03 -29.82
C ASP A 208 8.84 -10.09 -28.82
N LYS A 209 9.89 -9.28 -29.03
CA LYS A 209 11.09 -9.24 -28.17
C LYS A 209 11.02 -8.19 -27.05
N PHE A 210 9.95 -7.40 -26.97
CA PHE A 210 9.84 -6.28 -26.02
C PHE A 210 11.06 -5.35 -26.12
N ASN A 211 11.42 -4.99 -27.35
CA ASN A 211 12.46 -4.01 -27.67
C ASN A 211 11.90 -2.58 -27.56
#